data_AF-A0A1F7LB61-F1
#
_entry.id   AF-A0A1F7LB61-F1
#
_cell.length_a   1.000
_cell.length_b   1.000
_cell.length_c   1.000
_cell.angle_alpha   90.00
_cell.angle_beta   90.00
_cell.angle_gamma   90.00
#
_symmetry.space_group_name_H-M   'P 1'
#
loop_
_entity.id
_entity.type
_entity.pdbx_description
1 polymer ?
#
loop_
_entity_poly.entity_id
_entity_poly.type
_entity_poly.pdbx_seq_one_letter_code
_entity_poly.pdbx_strand_id
1 'polypeptide(L)' 'MIAHEPPPRPRSGIGLDQTLCSLKGAAARRENVFKEQLKAQESKPKVLGRKFQEGLKKVKDYPEQPLRPIDLD' A
#
# COMPACT_ATOMS: atom_id res chain seq x y z
N MET A 1 54.12 -29.93 -21.68
CA MET A 1 53.33 -28.96 -20.91
C MET A 1 51.87 -29.39 -20.96
N ILE A 2 51.28 -29.75 -19.82
CA ILE A 2 49.85 -30.06 -19.74
C ILE A 2 49.19 -28.79 -19.19
N ALA A 3 48.46 -28.07 -20.04
CA ALA A 3 47.71 -26.90 -19.63
C ALA A 3 46.41 -27.35 -18.97
N HIS A 4 46.15 -26.89 -17.74
CA HIS A 4 44.87 -27.12 -17.07
C HIS A 4 43.83 -26.16 -17.63
N GLU A 5 42.79 -26.67 -18.28
CA GLU A 5 41.62 -25.89 -18.69
C GLU A 5 40.60 -25.85 -17.55
N PRO A 6 40.22 -24.66 -17.04
CA PRO A 6 39.21 -24.55 -16.00
C PRO A 6 37.84 -25.01 -16.53
N PRO A 7 37.02 -25.67 -15.68
CA PRO A 7 35.73 -26.19 -16.10
C PRO A 7 34.79 -25.05 -16.55
N PRO A 8 33.93 -25.29 -17.55
CA PRO A 8 33.01 -24.27 -18.06
C PRO A 8 32.10 -23.78 -16.94
N ARG A 9 32.04 -22.44 -16.78
CA ARG A 9 31.21 -21.81 -15.77
C ARG A 9 29.73 -22.19 -15.98
N PRO A 10 29.01 -22.61 -14.93
CA PRO A 10 27.59 -22.92 -15.06
C PRO A 10 26.85 -21.66 -15.52
N ARG A 11 26.03 -21.79 -16.58
CA ARG A 11 25.17 -20.71 -17.04
C ARG A 11 24.24 -20.33 -15.90
N SER A 12 24.17 -19.05 -15.55
CA SER A 12 23.18 -18.55 -14.59
C SER A 12 21.79 -18.90 -15.13
N GLY A 13 21.09 -19.79 -14.41
CA GLY A 13 19.97 -20.59 -14.94
C GLY A 13 18.66 -19.86 -15.19
N ILE A 14 18.67 -18.54 -15.39
CA ILE A 14 17.47 -17.77 -15.70
C ILE A 14 17.77 -16.92 -16.93
N GLY A 15 17.17 -17.30 -18.06
CA GLY A 15 17.22 -16.51 -19.28
C GLY A 15 16.54 -15.14 -19.09
N LEU A 16 17.02 -14.12 -19.79
CA LEU A 16 16.48 -12.75 -19.71
C LEU A 16 14.97 -12.71 -20.02
N ASP A 17 14.47 -13.55 -20.91
CA ASP A 17 13.04 -13.61 -21.20
C ASP A 17 12.22 -14.09 -19.98
N GLN A 18 12.77 -15.01 -19.19
CA GLN A 18 12.12 -15.51 -17.98
C GLN A 18 12.12 -14.45 -16.87
N THR A 19 13.18 -13.64 -16.75
CA THR A 19 13.20 -12.51 -15.80
C THR A 19 12.19 -11.44 -16.20
N LEU A 20 12.08 -11.12 -17.49
CA LEU A 20 11.12 -10.16 -18.02
C LEU A 20 9.67 -10.61 -17.82
N CYS A 21 9.36 -11.88 -18.09
CA CYS A 21 8.04 -12.44 -17.82
C CYS A 21 7.69 -12.41 -16.33
N SER A 22 8.65 -12.77 -15.47
CA SER A 22 8.45 -12.73 -14.01
C SER A 22 8.22 -11.30 -13.51
N LEU A 23 8.96 -10.33 -14.03
CA LEU A 23 8.81 -8.91 -13.69
C LEU A 23 7.43 -8.37 -14.09
N LYS A 24 6.97 -8.69 -15.31
CA LYS A 24 5.63 -8.31 -15.78
C LYS A 24 4.53 -8.92 -14.90
N GLY A 25 4.66 -10.20 -14.54
CA GLY A 25 3.72 -10.87 -13.63
C GLY A 25 3.65 -10.22 -12.25
N ALA A 26 4.78 -9.82 -11.69
CA ALA A 26 4.83 -9.11 -10.41
C ALA A 26 4.16 -7.71 -10.48
N ALA A 27 4.36 -6.98 -11.58
CA ALA A 27 3.74 -5.67 -11.79
C ALA A 27 2.21 -5.76 -11.82
N ALA A 28 1.65 -6.72 -12.56
CA ALA A 28 0.20 -6.92 -12.64
C ALA A 28 -0.42 -7.24 -11.27
N ARG A 29 0.26 -8.07 -10.44
CA ARG A 29 -0.21 -8.38 -9.09
C ARG A 29 -0.26 -7.14 -8.20
N ARG A 30 0.79 -6.29 -8.25
CA ARG A 30 0.82 -5.04 -7.48
C ARG A 30 -0.30 -4.09 -7.89
N GLU A 31 -0.56 -3.98 -9.19
CA GLU A 31 -1.63 -3.12 -9.69
C GLU A 31 -3.02 -3.59 -9.24
N ASN A 32 -3.27 -4.90 -9.23
CA ASN A 32 -4.53 -5.46 -8.74
C ASN A 32 -4.74 -5.16 -7.25
N VAL A 33 -3.72 -5.41 -6.41
CA VAL A 33 -3.78 -5.10 -4.98
C VAL A 33 -3.99 -3.60 -4.75
N PHE A 34 -3.32 -2.75 -5.54
CA PHE A 34 -3.48 -1.30 -5.46
C PHE A 34 -4.92 -0.86 -5.79
N LYS A 35 -5.53 -1.42 -6.84
CA LYS A 35 -6.93 -1.15 -7.21
C LYS A 35 -7.91 -1.59 -6.12
N GLU A 36 -7.69 -2.74 -5.51
CA GLU A 36 -8.50 -3.22 -4.39
C GLU A 36 -8.41 -2.28 -3.19
N GLN A 37 -7.19 -1.86 -2.84
CA GLN A 37 -6.98 -0.89 -1.76
C GLN A 37 -7.63 0.45 -2.07
N LEU A 38 -7.52 0.97 -3.30
CA LEU A 38 -8.19 2.20 -3.70
C LEU A 38 -9.70 2.11 -3.51
N LYS A 39 -10.34 1.05 -4.01
CA LYS A 39 -11.79 0.82 -3.83
C LYS A 39 -12.18 0.77 -2.35
N ALA A 40 -11.36 0.14 -1.51
CA ALA A 40 -11.61 0.14 -0.07
C ALA A 40 -11.53 1.55 0.55
N GLN A 41 -10.66 2.42 0.01
CA GLN A 41 -10.50 3.80 0.49
C GLN A 41 -11.56 4.78 -0.02
N GLU A 42 -12.26 4.50 -1.12
CA GLU A 42 -13.30 5.38 -1.69
C GLU A 42 -14.43 5.71 -0.69
N SER A 43 -14.70 4.82 0.26
CA SER A 43 -15.73 5.03 1.28
C SER A 43 -15.32 5.98 2.41
N LYS A 44 -14.01 6.19 2.63
CA LYS A 44 -13.48 7.05 3.70
C LYS A 44 -14.00 8.49 3.68
N PRO A 45 -13.99 9.24 2.55
CA PRO A 45 -14.48 10.62 2.54
C PRO A 45 -15.94 10.73 2.94
N LYS A 46 -16.78 9.76 2.58
CA LYS A 46 -18.20 9.74 2.96
C LYS A 46 -18.38 9.58 4.47
N VAL A 47 -17.65 8.65 5.09
CA VAL A 47 -17.71 8.43 6.54
C VAL A 47 -17.18 9.64 7.31
N LEU A 48 -16.08 10.23 6.85
CA LEU A 48 -15.54 11.46 7.43
C LEU A 48 -16.55 12.61 7.31
N GLY A 49 -17.11 12.84 6.12
CA GLY A 49 -18.12 13.87 5.90
C GLY A 49 -19.33 13.72 6.83
N ARG A 50 -19.83 12.49 7.01
CA ARG A 50 -20.91 12.20 7.96
C ARG A 50 -20.51 12.53 9.40
N LYS A 51 -19.31 12.12 9.84
CA LYS A 51 -18.80 12.41 11.19
C LYS A 51 -18.60 13.90 11.42
N PHE A 52 -18.13 14.64 10.41
CA PHE A 52 -18.01 16.10 10.47
C PHE A 52 -19.38 16.77 10.64
N GLN A 53 -20.37 16.37 9.84
CA GLN A 53 -21.73 16.89 9.98
C GLN A 53 -22.33 16.56 11.34
N GLU A 54 -22.14 15.34 11.85
CA GLU A 54 -22.58 14.93 13.19
C GLU A 54 -21.86 15.73 14.29
N GLY A 55 -20.55 15.98 14.16
CA GLY A 55 -19.79 16.81 15.08
C GLY A 55 -20.29 18.25 15.12
N LEU A 56 -20.53 18.86 13.96
CA LEU A 56 -21.08 20.21 13.88
C LEU A 56 -22.49 20.31 14.48
N LYS A 57 -23.33 19.29 14.28
CA LYS A 57 -24.65 19.21 14.92
C LYS A 57 -24.52 19.09 16.44
N LYS A 58 -23.65 18.21 16.94
CA LYS A 58 -23.41 18.05 18.38
C LYS A 58 -22.96 19.35 19.05
N VAL A 59 -22.06 20.11 18.43
CA VAL A 59 -21.61 21.41 18.96
C VAL A 59 -22.75 22.44 18.93
N LYS A 60 -23.63 22.40 17.93
CA LYS A 60 -24.80 23.27 17.86
C LYS A 60 -25.84 22.93 18.94
N ASP A 61 -26.08 21.65 19.18
CA ASP A 61 -27.08 21.16 20.13
C ASP A 61 -26.57 21.23 21.59
N TYR A 62 -25.26 21.03 21.79
CA TYR A 62 -24.57 21.06 23.07
C TYR A 62 -23.28 21.88 22.92
N PRO A 63 -23.32 23.20 23.17
CA PRO A 63 -22.17 24.10 23.03
C PRO A 63 -21.19 23.98 24.20
N GLU A 64 -20.88 22.76 24.64
CA GLU A 64 -19.83 22.54 25.65
C GLU A 64 -18.46 22.85 25.05
N GLN A 65 -17.60 23.49 25.84
CA GLN A 65 -16.24 23.80 25.42
C GLN A 65 -15.44 22.49 25.29
N PRO A 66 -14.67 22.32 24.20
CA PRO A 66 -13.84 21.13 24.04
C PRO A 66 -12.82 21.05 25.19
N LEU A 67 -12.70 19.87 25.79
CA LEU A 67 -11.74 19.62 26.86
C LEU A 67 -10.31 19.86 26.35
N ARG A 68 -9.50 20.56 27.14
CA ARG A 68 -8.08 20.73 26.80
C ARG A 68 -7.37 19.41 27.08
N PRO A 69 -6.31 19.06 26.31
CA PRO A 69 -5.55 17.83 26.55
C PRO A 69 -5.00 17.67 27.97
N ILE A 70 -4.78 18.78 28.67
CA ILE A 70 -4.31 18.82 30.08
C ILE A 70 -5.41 18.39 31.07
N ASP A 71 -6.67 18.51 30.68
CA ASP A 71 -7.83 18.16 31.49
C ASP A 71 -8.29 16.69 31.26
N LEU A 72 -7.57 15.92 30.42
CA LEU A 72 -7.78 14.49 30.19
C LEU A 72 -6.73 13.71 30.99
N ASP A 73 -7.07 13.31 32.22
CA ASP A 73 -6.24 12.46 33.10
C ASP A 73 -5.94 11.07 32.49
#